data_AF-A0A1K1NYX2-F1
#
_entry.id   AF-A0A1K1NYX2-F1
#
_cell.length_a   1.000
_cell.length_b   1.000
_cell.length_c   1.000
_cell.angle_alpha   90.00
_cell.angle_beta   90.00
_cell.angle_gamma   90.00
#
_symmetry.space_group_name_H-M   'P 1'
#
loop_
_entity.id
_entity.type
_entity.pdbx_description
1 polymer ?
#
loop_
_entity_poly.entity_id
_entity_poly.type
_entity_poly.pdbx_seq_one_letter_code
_entity_poly.pdbx_strand_id
1 'polypeptide(L)' 'MKKDTKQGEEDMKLIKDKNEKTRNYLFQKNKITVVAFIIVFIIIVALLISVFATSSHI' A
#
# COMPACT_ATOMS: atom_id res chain seq x y z
N MET A 1 28.33 12.45 -20.88
CA MET A 1 28.12 12.15 -19.45
C MET A 1 26.70 12.59 -19.09
N LYS A 2 25.74 11.67 -18.98
CA LYS A 2 24.37 12.01 -18.55
C LYS A 2 24.43 12.27 -17.06
N LYS A 3 24.07 13.49 -16.65
CA LYS A 3 24.06 13.92 -15.26
C LYS A 3 22.86 13.26 -14.61
N ASP A 4 23.08 12.32 -13.70
CA ASP A 4 22.01 11.70 -12.91
C ASP A 4 21.42 12.77 -11.98
N THR A 5 20.40 13.47 -12.46
CA THR A 5 19.63 14.44 -11.67
C THR A 5 18.97 13.65 -10.54
N LYS A 6 19.43 13.88 -9.31
CA LYS A 6 18.75 13.33 -8.13
C LYS A 6 17.29 13.80 -8.17
N GLN A 7 16.37 12.83 -8.10
CA GLN A 7 14.94 13.05 -7.98
C GLN A 7 14.72 14.05 -6.82
N GLY A 8 14.10 15.20 -7.09
CA GLY A 8 13.90 16.28 -6.10
C GLY A 8 12.96 15.86 -4.96
N GLU A 9 12.63 16.79 -4.05
CA GLU A 9 11.59 16.54 -3.03
C GLU A 9 10.26 16.19 -3.74
N GLU A 10 9.94 14.90 -3.74
CA GLU A 10 8.77 14.35 -4.40
C GLU A 10 7.76 13.94 -3.33
N ASP A 11 6.70 14.72 -3.14
CA ASP A 11 5.59 14.42 -2.21
C ASP A 11 4.87 13.12 -2.61
N MET A 12 5.30 12.00 -2.03
CA MET A 12 4.82 10.67 -2.37
C MET A 12 3.43 10.45 -1.80
N LYS A 13 2.42 10.34 -2.67
CA LYS A 13 1.05 10.05 -2.23
C LYS A 13 0.87 8.54 -1.98
N LEU A 14 0.25 8.19 -0.86
CA LEU A 14 -0.07 6.78 -0.56
C LEU A 14 -1.04 6.19 -1.60
N ILE A 15 -2.09 6.93 -1.92
CA ILE A 15 -3.10 6.54 -2.92
C ILE A 15 -3.22 7.64 -3.95
N LYS A 16 -3.20 7.25 -5.23
CA LYS A 16 -3.46 8.12 -6.36
C LYS A 16 -4.90 8.03 -6.82
N ASP A 17 -5.54 9.17 -7.06
CA ASP A 17 -6.82 9.22 -7.75
C ASP A 17 -6.70 8.85 -9.24
N LYS A 18 -7.74 8.18 -9.75
CA LYS A 18 -7.75 7.60 -11.10
C LYS A 18 -7.49 8.62 -12.23
N ASN A 19 -7.79 9.89 -11.99
CA ASN A 19 -7.67 10.97 -12.97
C ASN A 19 -6.34 11.74 -12.91
N GLU A 20 -5.50 11.53 -11.88
CA GLU A 20 -4.18 12.15 -11.86
C GLU A 20 -3.23 11.42 -12.84
N LYS A 21 -2.34 12.12 -13.53
CA LYS A 21 -1.33 11.50 -14.42
C LYS A 21 0.04 11.33 -13.78
N THR A 22 0.20 11.79 -12.54
CA THR A 22 1.47 11.74 -11.79
C THR A 22 1.86 10.30 -11.48
N ARG A 23 3.17 10.01 -11.43
CA ARG A 23 3.74 8.68 -11.14
C ARG A 23 4.24 8.53 -9.69
N ASN A 24 4.10 9.59 -8.90
CA ASN A 24 4.59 9.66 -7.52
C ASN A 24 3.53 9.14 -6.52
N TYR A 25 3.25 7.83 -6.58
CA TYR A 25 2.28 7.18 -5.71
C TYR A 25 2.60 5.70 -5.46
N LEU A 26 2.21 5.19 -4.29
CA LEU A 26 2.39 3.78 -3.93
C LEU A 26 1.25 2.89 -4.45
N PHE A 27 0.00 3.36 -4.34
CA PHE A 27 -1.18 2.60 -4.77
C PHE A 27 -2.05 3.41 -5.74
N GLN A 28 -2.49 2.77 -6.82
CA GLN A 28 -3.49 3.37 -7.71
C GLN A 28 -4.89 3.07 -7.18
N LYS A 29 -5.78 4.07 -7.16
CA LYS A 29 -7.21 3.87 -6.88
C LYS A 29 -7.92 3.24 -8.08
N ASN A 30 -7.52 2.01 -8.42
CA ASN A 30 -8.19 1.17 -9.39
C ASN A 30 -8.92 0.03 -8.64
N LYS A 31 -9.97 -0.54 -9.27
CA LYS A 31 -10.81 -1.56 -8.63
C LYS A 31 -9.99 -2.80 -8.22
N ILE A 32 -8.96 -3.16 -9.00
CA ILE A 32 -8.13 -4.34 -8.77
C ILE A 32 -7.25 -4.14 -7.52
N THR A 33 -6.58 -2.99 -7.39
CA THR A 33 -5.74 -2.63 -6.25
C THR A 33 -6.55 -2.52 -4.97
N VAL A 34 -7.77 -1.97 -5.04
CA VAL A 34 -8.67 -1.94 -3.87
C VAL A 34 -9.07 -3.35 -3.45
N VAL A 35 -9.46 -4.21 -4.40
CA VAL A 35 -9.81 -5.61 -4.10
C VAL A 35 -8.60 -6.38 -3.53
N ALA A 36 -7.42 -6.23 -4.13
CA ALA A 36 -6.20 -6.86 -3.65
C ALA A 36 -5.83 -6.39 -2.23
N PHE A 37 -5.95 -5.09 -1.97
CA PHE A 37 -5.72 -4.53 -0.63
C PHE A 37 -6.68 -5.11 0.40
N ILE A 38 -7.97 -5.23 0.07
CA ILE A 38 -8.98 -5.82 0.97
C ILE A 38 -8.65 -7.28 1.28
N ILE A 39 -8.25 -8.07 0.28
CA ILE A 39 -7.88 -9.48 0.48
C ILE A 39 -6.70 -9.61 1.45
N VAL A 40 -5.63 -8.85 1.21
CA VAL A 40 -4.45 -8.86 2.09
C VAL A 40 -4.80 -8.38 3.49
N PHE A 41 -5.63 -7.34 3.61
CA PHE A 41 -6.08 -6.81 4.90
C PHE A 41 -6.85 -7.85 5.72
N ILE A 42 -7.78 -8.59 5.10
CA ILE A 42 -8.54 -9.66 5.76
C ILE A 42 -7.59 -10.75 6.28
N ILE A 43 -6.60 -11.17 5.48
CA ILE A 43 -5.61 -12.17 5.88
C ILE A 43 -4.81 -11.68 7.09
N ILE A 44 -4.33 -10.42 7.06
CA ILE A 44 -3.59 -9.83 8.17
C ILE A 44 -4.44 -9.81 9.45
N VAL A 45 -5.69 -9.37 9.37
CA VAL A 45 -6.59 -9.34 10.53
C VAL A 45 -6.81 -10.76 11.08
N ALA A 46 -7.04 -11.74 10.22
CA ALA A 46 -7.20 -13.14 10.64
C ALA A 46 -5.94 -13.68 11.35
N LEU A 47 -4.75 -13.36 10.84
CA LEU A 47 -3.48 -13.74 11.47
C LEU A 47 -3.29 -13.07 12.83
N LEU A 48 -3.63 -11.78 12.95
CA LEU A 48 -3.55 -11.07 14.24
C LEU A 48 -4.51 -11.68 15.27
N ILE A 49 -5.73 -12.02 14.88
CA ILE A 49 -6.68 -12.72 15.75
C ILE A 49 -6.11 -14.07 16.19
N SER A 50 -5.54 -14.84 15.26
CA SER A 50 -4.93 -16.15 15.56
C SER A 50 -3.77 -16.04 16.54
N VAL A 51 -2.87 -15.08 16.33
CA VAL A 51 -1.74 -14.81 17.23
C VAL A 51 -2.24 -14.37 18.60
N PHE A 52 -3.21 -13.45 18.66
CA PHE A 52 -3.79 -12.96 19.90
C PHE A 52 -4.49 -14.07 20.69
N ALA A 53 -5.27 -14.91 20.01
CA ALA A 53 -5.93 -16.07 20.61
C ALA A 53 -4.89 -17.05 21.18
N THR A 54 -3.82 -17.33 20.43
CA THR A 54 -2.74 -18.20 20.90
C THR A 54 -2.02 -17.59 22.11
N SER A 55 -1.74 -16.29 22.12
CA SER A 55 -1.06 -15.62 23.23
C SER A 55 -1.91 -15.48 24.50
N SER A 56 -3.23 -15.43 24.37
CA SER A 56 -4.16 -15.30 25.51
C SER A 56 -4.57 -16.65 26.12
N HIS A 57 -4.28 -17.75 25.42
CA HIS A 57 -4.58 -19.12 25.85
C HIS A 57 -3.36 -19.86 26.41
N ILE A 58 -2.22 -19.17 26.51
CA ILE A 58 -1.01 -19.51 27.30
C ILE A 58 -1.08 -18.74 28.61
#